data_AF-A0A6J4X6W6-F1
#
_entry.id   AF-A0A6J4X6W6-F1
#
_cell.length_a   1.000
_cell.length_b   1.000
_cell.length_c   1.000
_cell.angle_alpha   90.00
_cell.angle_beta   90.00
_cell.angle_gamma   90.00
#
_symmetry.space_group_name_H-M   'P 1'
#
loop_
_entity.id
_entity.type
_entity.pdbx_description
1 polymer ?
#
loop_
_entity_poly.entity_id
_entity_poly.type
_entity_poly.pdbx_seq_one_letter_code
_entity_poly.pdbx_strand_id
1 'polypeptide(L)'
;MQIKWEKRSLKNGLNRKSINLRAVLVESCQNNGNTKQRIVDNLGEIDEKFLSTNVRNMRAFHQGLFWVAVDKKLDHLKLGARLRNKIEAVILETVSRPDKDWALWGVTCIPRFDP
;
A
#
# COMPACT_ATOMS: atom_id res chain seq x y z
N MET A 1 -16.46 5.93 5.41
CA MET A 1 -15.03 5.59 5.31
C MET A 1 -14.57 5.72 3.87
N GLN A 2 -13.36 6.26 3.65
CA GLN A 2 -12.73 6.47 2.35
C GLN A 2 -11.22 6.18 2.45
N ILE A 3 -10.57 5.95 1.31
CA ILE A 3 -9.10 5.83 1.25
C ILE A 3 -8.50 7.18 0.86
N LYS A 4 -7.42 7.55 1.55
CA LYS A 4 -6.58 8.69 1.21
C LYS A 4 -5.15 8.21 1.06
N TRP A 5 -4.46 8.74 0.06
CA TRP A 5 -3.04 8.48 -0.15
C TRP A 5 -2.20 9.60 0.45
N GLU A 6 -1.25 9.24 1.30
CA GLU A 6 -0.25 10.17 1.84
C GLU A 6 1.12 9.88 1.24
N LYS A 7 1.81 10.92 0.76
CA LYS A 7 3.21 10.83 0.35
C LYS A 7 4.11 11.17 1.54
N ARG A 8 5.06 10.28 1.85
CA ARG A 8 6.09 10.51 2.87
C ARG A 8 7.47 10.38 2.25
N SER A 9 8.28 11.41 2.43
CA SER A 9 9.70 11.36 2.08
C SER A 9 10.46 10.68 3.22
N LEU A 10 11.13 9.56 2.94
CA LEU A 10 12.03 8.92 3.88
C LEU A 10 13.46 9.36 3.57
N LYS A 11 14.15 9.86 4.59
CA LYS A 11 15.60 10.08 4.55
C LYS A 11 16.28 8.79 4.97
N ASN A 12 16.62 7.94 4.01
CA ASN A 12 17.50 6.81 4.29
C ASN A 12 18.94 7.35 4.36
N GLY A 13 19.74 6.92 5.33
CA GLY A 13 21.07 7.45 5.67
C GLY A 13 22.13 7.44 4.55
N LEU A 14 21.79 6.97 3.34
CA LEU A 14 22.61 6.91 2.14
C LEU A 14 22.21 7.95 1.07
N ASN A 15 21.67 9.11 1.44
CA ASN A 15 21.26 10.20 0.51
C ASN A 15 20.20 9.84 -0.55
N ARG A 16 19.64 8.63 -0.53
CA ARG A 16 18.54 8.24 -1.42
C ARG A 16 17.22 8.68 -0.78
N LYS A 17 16.60 9.71 -1.34
CA LYS A 17 15.21 10.09 -1.04
C LYS A 17 14.29 9.04 -1.66
N SER A 18 13.62 8.23 -0.84
CA SER A 18 12.49 7.42 -1.30
C SER A 18 11.19 8.11 -0.93
N ILE A 19 10.20 8.02 -1.82
CA ILE A 19 8.85 8.52 -1.56
C ILE A 19 7.98 7.31 -1.30
N ASN A 20 7.53 7.14 -0.06
CA ASN A 20 6.55 6.13 0.28
C ASN A 20 5.15 6.70 0.08
N LEU A 21 4.32 5.93 -0.62
CA LEU A 21 2.90 6.13 -0.75
C LEU A 21 2.19 5.27 0.30
N ARG A 22 1.37 5.91 1.14
CA ARG A 22 0.69 5.28 2.26
C ARG A 22 -0.83 5.30 2.04
N ALA A 23 -1.46 4.13 2.05
CA ALA A 23 -2.91 4.01 2.02
C ALA A 23 -3.47 4.15 3.43
N VAL A 24 -4.13 5.27 3.73
CA VAL A 24 -4.79 5.48 5.02
C VAL A 24 -6.31 5.41 4.87
N LEU A 25 -6.95 4.73 5.81
CA LEU A 25 -8.40 4.71 5.93
C LEU A 25 -8.83 5.94 6.72
N VAL A 26 -9.70 6.76 6.15
CA VAL A 26 -10.26 7.95 6.78
C VAL A 26 -11.76 7.83 7.00
N GLU A 27 -12.22 8.36 8.12
CA GLU A 27 -13.63 8.51 8.46
C GLU A 27 -13.98 9.99 8.53
N SER A 28 -15.13 10.35 7.96
CA SER A 28 -15.68 11.69 8.07
C SER A 28 -16.46 11.79 9.38
N CYS A 29 -15.96 12.59 10.31
CA CYS A 29 -16.66 12.93 11.54
C CYS A 29 -17.24 14.34 11.41
N GLN A 30 -18.53 14.51 11.71
CA GLN A 30 -19.12 15.84 11.85
C GLN A 30 -18.84 16.34 13.27
N ASN A 31 -18.26 17.54 13.39
CA ASN A 31 -18.04 18.17 14.68
C ASN A 31 -18.42 19.66 14.58
N ASN A 32 -19.48 20.07 15.27
CA ASN A 32 -20.04 21.43 15.26
C ASN A 32 -20.21 22.03 13.86
N GLY A 33 -20.93 21.34 12.97
CA GLY A 33 -21.20 21.81 11.60
C GLY A 33 -20.03 21.72 10.61
N ASN A 34 -18.81 21.43 11.09
CA ASN A 34 -17.65 21.22 10.23
C ASN A 34 -17.37 19.72 10.04
N THR A 35 -17.22 19.30 8.78
CA THR A 35 -16.81 17.93 8.44
C THR A 35 -15.29 17.81 8.56
N LYS A 36 -14.81 17.03 9.54
CA LYS A 36 -13.38 16.71 9.70
C LYS A 36 -13.12 15.27 9.29
N GLN A 37 -12.02 15.04 8.58
CA GLN A 37 -11.55 13.68 8.29
C GLN A 37 -10.60 13.23 9.39
N ARG A 38 -10.88 12.07 10.00
CA ARG A 38 -10.02 11.40 10.97
C ARG A 38 -9.39 10.18 10.32
N ILE A 39 -8.07 10.00 10.49
CA ILE A 39 -7.39 8.76 10.11
C ILE A 39 -7.77 7.67 11.12
N VAL A 40 -8.33 6.58 10.60
CA VAL A 40 -8.75 5.40 11.36
C VAL A 40 -7.63 4.38 11.46
N ASP A 41 -7.00 4.05 10.33
CA ASP A 41 -5.88 3.11 10.29
C ASP A 41 -5.00 3.33 9.06
N ASN A 42 -3.78 2.78 9.12
CA ASN A 42 -2.88 2.63 7.99
C ASN A 42 -3.02 1.23 7.41
N LEU A 43 -3.44 1.15 6.15
CA LEU A 43 -3.65 -0.13 5.48
C LEU A 43 -2.35 -0.70 4.91
N GLY A 44 -1.44 0.15 4.43
CA GLY A 44 -0.20 -0.31 3.83
C GLY A 44 0.64 0.83 3.26
N GLU A 45 1.91 0.55 3.04
CA GLU A 45 2.88 1.48 2.47
C GLU A 45 3.67 0.81 1.35
N ILE A 46 3.91 1.56 0.27
CA ILE A 46 4.71 1.11 -0.87
C ILE A 46 5.57 2.28 -1.36
N ASP A 47 6.84 2.02 -1.69
CA ASP A 47 7.70 3.03 -2.32
C ASP A 47 7.20 3.30 -3.75
N GLU A 48 7.01 4.57 -4.10
CA GLU A 48 6.45 5.02 -5.38
C GLU A 48 7.25 4.46 -6.57
N LYS A 49 8.55 4.20 -6.39
CA LYS A 49 9.39 3.57 -7.44
C LYS A 49 8.92 2.17 -7.82
N PHE A 50 8.29 1.44 -6.91
CA PHE A 50 7.79 0.08 -7.17
C PHE A 50 6.43 0.09 -7.86
N LEU A 51 5.78 1.24 -8.02
CA LEU A 51 4.57 1.34 -8.84
C LEU A 51 4.88 1.29 -10.34
N SER A 52 6.03 1.85 -10.73
CA SER A 52 6.41 2.04 -12.14
C SER A 52 7.72 1.39 -12.56
N THR A 53 8.40 0.63 -11.67
CA THR A 53 9.64 -0.05 -12.05
C THR A 53 9.44 -1.04 -13.20
N ASN A 54 10.39 -1.06 -14.14
CA ASN A 54 10.38 -1.97 -15.30
C ASN A 54 10.74 -3.42 -14.92
N VAL A 55 11.33 -3.64 -13.74
CA VAL A 55 11.66 -4.98 -13.26
C VAL A 55 10.38 -5.64 -12.76
N ARG A 56 9.69 -6.40 -13.63
CA ARG A 56 8.40 -7.05 -13.35
C ARG A 56 8.39 -7.78 -12.00
N ASN A 57 9.43 -8.56 -11.74
CA ASN A 57 9.52 -9.41 -10.55
C ASN A 57 9.61 -8.56 -9.27
N MET A 58 10.42 -7.50 -9.31
CA MET A 58 10.57 -6.57 -8.21
C MET A 58 9.28 -5.78 -7.96
N ARG A 59 8.62 -5.33 -9.04
CA ARG A 59 7.30 -4.68 -8.96
C ARG A 59 6.27 -5.60 -8.30
N ALA A 60 6.07 -6.79 -8.86
CA ALA A 60 5.10 -7.76 -8.38
C ALA A 60 5.35 -8.14 -6.92
N PHE A 61 6.62 -8.33 -6.53
CA PHE A 61 6.99 -8.65 -5.16
C PHE A 61 6.57 -7.55 -4.17
N HIS A 62 6.93 -6.29 -4.44
CA HIS A 62 6.61 -5.18 -3.53
C HIS A 62 5.11 -4.83 -3.51
N GLN A 63 4.44 -4.94 -4.65
CA GLN A 63 2.99 -4.81 -4.73
C GLN A 63 2.30 -5.92 -3.93
N GLY A 64 2.81 -7.15 -3.98
CA GLY A 64 2.30 -8.28 -3.21
C GLY A 64 2.46 -8.09 -1.70
N LEU A 65 3.64 -7.65 -1.26
CA LEU A 65 3.89 -7.31 0.15
C LEU A 65 2.94 -6.21 0.65
N PHE A 66 2.70 -5.19 -0.16
CA PHE A 66 1.72 -4.15 0.12
C PHE A 66 0.31 -4.74 0.30
N TRP A 67 -0.13 -5.61 -0.61
CA TRP A 67 -1.46 -6.23 -0.54
C TRP A 67 -1.61 -7.15 0.67
N VAL A 68 -0.57 -7.88 1.08
CA VAL A 68 -0.60 -8.67 2.32
C VAL A 68 -0.84 -7.78 3.55
N ALA A 69 -0.20 -6.61 3.60
CA ALA A 69 -0.43 -5.65 4.68
C ALA A 69 -1.88 -5.11 4.68
N VAL A 70 -2.39 -4.76 3.49
CA VAL A 70 -3.77 -4.29 3.31
C VAL A 70 -4.77 -5.36 3.74
N ASP A 71 -4.63 -6.60 3.27
CA ASP A 71 -5.53 -7.70 3.60
C ASP A 71 -5.60 -7.95 5.09
N LYS A 72 -4.43 -8.03 5.75
CA LYS A 72 -4.34 -8.21 7.21
C LYS A 72 -5.07 -7.09 7.95
N LYS A 73 -4.97 -5.85 7.48
CA LYS A 73 -5.63 -4.70 8.10
C LYS A 73 -7.14 -4.72 7.87
N LEU A 74 -7.59 -5.01 6.66
CA LEU A 74 -9.03 -5.11 6.35
C LEU A 74 -9.69 -6.26 7.11
N ASP A 75 -9.01 -7.39 7.27
CA ASP A 75 -9.47 -8.52 8.08
C ASP A 75 -9.65 -8.12 9.55
N HIS A 76 -8.68 -7.38 10.11
CA HIS A 76 -8.76 -6.90 11.49
C HIS A 76 -9.90 -5.89 11.72
N LEU A 77 -10.22 -5.07 10.73
CA LEU A 77 -11.30 -4.09 10.81
C LEU A 77 -12.70 -4.71 10.74
N LYS A 78 -12.82 -6.01 10.43
CA LYS A 78 -14.08 -6.77 10.34
C LYS A 78 -15.17 -6.04 9.53
N LEU A 79 -14.76 -5.40 8.44
CA LEU A 79 -15.66 -4.64 7.57
C LEU A 79 -16.59 -5.59 6.83
N GLY A 80 -17.85 -5.18 6.62
CA GLY A 80 -18.77 -5.93 5.75
C GLY A 80 -18.24 -6.02 4.31
N ALA A 81 -18.52 -7.13 3.63
CA ALA A 81 -17.97 -7.44 2.30
C ALA A 81 -18.13 -6.31 1.28
N ARG A 82 -19.29 -5.62 1.28
CA ARG A 82 -19.54 -4.48 0.38
C ARG A 82 -18.56 -3.32 0.60
N LEU A 83 -18.27 -2.99 1.86
CA LEU A 83 -17.35 -1.89 2.20
C LEU A 83 -15.90 -2.29 1.93
N ARG A 84 -15.54 -3.54 2.24
CA ARG A 84 -14.24 -4.11 1.90
C ARG A 84 -13.98 -4.03 0.39
N ASN A 85 -14.89 -4.54 -0.44
CA ASN A 85 -14.75 -4.51 -1.90
C ASN A 85 -14.63 -3.09 -2.45
N LYS A 86 -15.35 -2.12 -1.86
CA LYS A 86 -15.23 -0.71 -2.24
C LYS A 86 -13.84 -0.15 -1.91
N ILE A 87 -13.31 -0.47 -0.74
CA ILE A 87 -11.95 -0.05 -0.35
C ILE A 87 -10.91 -0.69 -1.26
N GLU A 88 -11.00 -2.00 -1.50
CA GLU A 88 -10.09 -2.71 -2.38
C GLU A 88 -10.10 -2.16 -3.80
N ALA A 89 -11.27 -1.83 -4.35
CA ALA A 89 -11.40 -1.21 -5.67
C ALA A 89 -10.63 0.12 -5.76
N VAL A 90 -10.74 0.99 -4.76
CA VAL A 90 -10.00 2.27 -4.74
C VAL A 90 -8.50 2.05 -4.62
N ILE A 91 -8.06 1.04 -3.86
CA ILE A 91 -6.64 0.72 -3.75
C ILE A 91 -6.10 0.16 -5.08
N LEU A 92 -6.87 -0.68 -5.76
CA LEU A 92 -6.53 -1.29 -7.06
C LEU A 92 -6.30 -0.26 -8.17
N GLU A 93 -6.95 0.90 -8.12
CA GLU A 93 -6.71 2.01 -9.06
C GLU A 93 -5.26 2.55 -8.98
N THR A 94 -4.59 2.35 -7.84
CA THR A 94 -3.22 2.87 -7.61
C THR A 94 -2.18 1.75 -7.54
N VAL A 95 -2.50 0.63 -6.88
CA VAL A 95 -1.59 -0.50 -6.69
C VAL A 95 -2.24 -1.75 -7.23
N SER A 96 -1.83 -2.18 -8.42
CA SER A 96 -2.31 -3.43 -9.01
C SER A 96 -2.00 -4.62 -8.09
N ARG A 97 -2.93 -5.57 -8.02
CA ARG A 97 -2.69 -6.82 -7.31
C ARG A 97 -1.93 -7.77 -8.22
N PRO A 98 -0.77 -8.30 -7.80
CA PRO A 98 0.03 -9.17 -8.65
C PRO A 98 -0.55 -10.58 -8.71
N ASP A 99 -0.06 -11.38 -9.66
CA ASP A 99 -0.40 -12.80 -9.84
C ASP A 99 -0.03 -13.64 -8.60
N LYS A 100 -0.68 -14.81 -8.42
CA LYS A 100 -0.54 -15.63 -7.20
C LYS A 100 0.88 -16.10 -6.89
N ASP A 101 1.75 -16.13 -7.89
CA ASP A 101 3.14 -16.56 -7.79
C ASP A 101 4.09 -15.43 -7.32
N TRP A 102 3.59 -14.20 -7.08
CA TRP A 102 4.39 -13.03 -6.68
C TRP A 102 5.33 -13.28 -5.49
N ALA A 103 4.98 -14.19 -4.57
CA ALA A 103 5.79 -14.51 -3.40
C ALA A 103 7.06 -15.33 -3.74
N LEU A 104 7.06 -16.06 -4.86
CA LEU A 104 8.22 -16.84 -5.32
C LEU A 104 9.37 -15.93 -5.79
N TRP A 105 9.04 -14.69 -6.17
CA TRP A 105 10.00 -13.73 -6.71
C TRP A 105 10.87 -13.08 -5.63
N GLY A 106 10.54 -13.26 -4.34
CA GLY A 106 11.39 -12.81 -3.23
C GLY A 106 12.81 -13.41 -3.29
N VAL A 107 12.95 -14.64 -3.80
CA VAL A 107 14.24 -15.32 -4.00
C VAL A 107 15.04 -14.73 -5.17
N THR A 108 14.35 -14.09 -6.13
CA THR A 108 14.97 -13.44 -7.31
C THR A 108 15.22 -11.95 -7.12
N CYS A 109 14.68 -11.34 -6.06
CA CYS A 109 14.85 -9.92 -5.75
C CYS A 109 16.06 -9.65 -4.84
N ILE A 110 16.78 -10.69 -4.40
CA ILE A 110 18.08 -10.55 -3.75
C ILE A 110 19.09 -10.24 -4.86
N PRO A 111 19.79 -9.08 -4.83
CA PRO A 111 20.92 -8.87 -5.72
C PRO A 111 21.92 -9.98 -5.45
N ARG A 112 22.08 -10.93 -6.37
CA ARG A 112 23.23 -11.83 -6.33
C ARG A 112 24.43 -10.95 -6.66
N PHE A 113 25.27 -10.69 -5.66
CA PHE A 113 26.63 -10.27 -5.94
C PHE A 113 27.32 -11.50 -6.54
N ASP A 114 27.70 -11.41 -7.82
CA ASP A 114 28.61 -12.39 -8.39
C ASP A 114 29.94 -12.34 -7.60
N PRO A 115 30.56 -13.50 -7.27
CA PRO A 115 31.84 -13.54 -6.57
C PRO A 115 32.99 -12.95 -7.38
#